data_AF-A0A448MJ70-F1
#
_entry.id   AF-A0A448MJ70-F1
#
_cell.length_a   1.000
_cell.length_b   1.000
_cell.length_c   1.000
_cell.angle_alpha   90.00
_cell.angle_beta   90.00
_cell.angle_gamma   90.00
#
_symmetry.space_group_name_H-M   'P 1'
#
loop_
_entity.id
_entity.type
_entity.pdbx_description
1 polymer ?
#
loop_
_entity_poly.entity_id
_entity_poly.type
_entity_poly.pdbx_seq_one_letter_code
_entity_poly.pdbx_strand_id
1 'polypeptide(L)' 'MKLFLTHSSHVGKAKAYLLCEVLRTAAQKVNVSLVENAAEADVVLVVGSQLPNNAALVGKKYGLLMKIQ' A
#
# COMPACT_ATOMS: atom_id res chain seq x y z
N MET A 1 11.59 -7.64 -5.00
CA MET A 1 10.26 -7.18 -5.44
C MET A 1 9.97 -5.84 -4.77
N LYS A 2 9.52 -4.82 -5.53
CA LYS A 2 9.27 -3.47 -5.02
C LYS A 2 7.78 -3.25 -4.70
N LEU A 3 7.48 -2.84 -3.47
CA LEU A 3 6.12 -2.66 -2.96
C LEU A 3 5.86 -1.19 -2.66
N PHE A 4 4.78 -0.64 -3.20
CA PHE A 4 4.30 0.70 -2.84
C PHE A 4 3.06 0.58 -1.94
N LEU A 5 3.09 1.28 -0.80
CA LEU A 5 1.99 1.33 0.14
C LEU A 5 1.29 2.69 0.02
N THR A 6 -0.02 2.67 -0.18
CA THR A 6 -0.83 3.88 -0.18
C THR A 6 -2.16 3.64 0.53
N HIS A 7 -2.79 4.70 1.00
CA HIS A 7 -4.05 4.63 1.74
C HIS A 7 -5.10 5.51 1.08
N SER A 8 -6.36 5.10 1.16
CA SER A 8 -7.47 5.92 0.73
C SER A 8 -7.71 7.06 1.71
N SER A 9 -8.27 8.16 1.22
CA SER A 9 -8.60 9.35 2.02
C SER A 9 -9.58 9.08 3.18
N HIS A 10 -10.30 7.95 3.14
CA HIS A 10 -11.25 7.53 4.17
C HIS A 10 -10.59 6.71 5.31
N VAL A 11 -9.31 6.38 5.21
CA VAL A 11 -8.58 5.68 6.29
C VAL A 11 -7.97 6.71 7.24
N GLY A 12 -8.37 6.68 8.52
CA GLY A 12 -7.78 7.53 9.54
C GLY A 12 -6.27 7.35 9.63
N LYS A 13 -5.54 8.47 9.72
CA LYS A 13 -4.05 8.52 9.67
C LYS A 13 -3.38 7.52 10.61
N ALA A 14 -3.92 7.33 11.83
CA ALA A 14 -3.38 6.38 12.80
C ALA A 14 -3.49 4.92 12.34
N LYS A 15 -4.64 4.52 11.77
CA LYS A 15 -4.84 3.16 11.24
C LYS A 15 -3.97 2.91 10.01
N ALA A 16 -3.87 3.91 9.13
CA ALA A 16 -2.98 3.85 7.97
C ALA A 16 -1.52 3.67 8.40
N TYR A 17 -1.07 4.45 9.39
CA TYR A 17 0.30 4.38 9.91
C TYR A 17 0.62 3.01 10.51
N LEU A 18 -0.23 2.49 11.39
CA LEU A 18 -0.01 1.17 12.00
C LEU A 18 0.03 0.06 10.96
N LEU A 19 -0.85 0.09 9.97
CA LEU A 19 -0.84 -0.93 8.93
C LEU A 19 0.40 -0.80 8.04
N CYS A 20 0.83 0.41 7.69
CA CYS A 20 2.08 0.64 6.98
C CYS A 20 3.28 0.11 7.76
N GLU A 21 3.34 0.32 9.08
CA GLU A 21 4.41 -0.20 9.94
C GLU A 21 4.42 -1.73 10.01
N VAL A 22 3.25 -2.36 10.17
CA VAL A 22 3.12 -3.83 10.17
C VAL A 22 3.56 -4.40 8.82
N LEU A 23 3.10 -3.81 7.71
CA LEU A 23 3.45 -4.22 6.36
C LEU A 23 4.93 -3.97 6.04
N ARG A 24 5.51 -2.87 6.53
CA ARG A 24 6.94 -2.58 6.41
C ARG A 24 7.77 -3.63 7.14
N THR A 25 7.36 -3.98 8.36
CA THR A 25 8.00 -5.02 9.16
C THR A 25 7.88 -6.40 8.49
N ALA A 26 6.71 -6.72 7.93
CA ALA A 26 6.51 -7.95 7.19
C ALA A 26 7.37 -7.97 5.90
N ALA A 27 7.37 -6.89 5.12
CA ALA A 27 8.15 -6.76 3.89
C ALA A 27 9.65 -6.95 4.12
N GLN A 28 10.19 -6.40 5.22
CA GLN A 28 11.58 -6.63 5.63
C GLN A 28 11.89 -8.11 5.86
N LYS A 29 10.96 -8.87 6.43
CA LYS A 29 11.13 -10.32 6.66
C LYS A 29 11.11 -11.14 5.37
N VAL A 30 10.51 -10.64 4.29
CA VAL A 30 10.37 -11.34 3.01
C VAL A 30 11.29 -10.77 1.90
N ASN A 31 12.30 -9.97 2.25
CA ASN A 31 13.19 -9.28 1.28
C ASN A 31 12.44 -8.45 0.22
N VAL A 32 11.33 -7.83 0.62
CA VAL A 32 10.55 -6.92 -0.23
C VAL A 32 10.97 -5.48 0.06
N SER A 33 11.36 -4.74 -0.97
CA SER A 33 11.76 -3.34 -0.85
C SER A 33 10.53 -2.45 -0.92
N LEU A 34 10.28 -1.64 0.12
CA LEU A 34 9.29 -0.57 0.02
C LEU A 34 9.83 0.56 -0.85
N VAL A 35 9.01 1.04 -1.77
CA VAL A 35 9.26 2.25 -2.55
C VAL A 35 8.22 3.30 -2.22
N GLU A 36 8.60 4.58 -2.26
CA GLU A 36 7.71 5.71 -2.02
C GLU A 36 7.03 6.20 -3.31
N ASN A 37 7.38 5.59 -4.44
CA ASN A 37 6.86 5.95 -5.75
C ASN A 37 6.10 4.78 -6.37
N ALA A 38 4.84 5.01 -6.72
CA ALA A 38 3.99 4.01 -7.38
C ALA A 38 4.54 3.56 -8.75
N ALA A 39 5.23 4.44 -9.48
CA ALA A 39 5.77 4.12 -10.80
C ALA A 39 6.86 3.03 -10.74
N GLU A 40 7.67 3.07 -9.67
CA GLU A 40 8.80 2.17 -9.44
C GLU A 40 8.40 0.86 -8.78
N ALA A 41 7.13 0.73 -8.37
CA ALA A 41 6.62 -0.44 -7.69
C ALA A 41 6.23 -1.55 -8.66
N ASP A 42 6.57 -2.78 -8.31
CA ASP A 42 6.07 -3.99 -8.98
C ASP A 42 4.65 -4.31 -8.51
N VAL A 43 4.38 -4.10 -7.22
CA VAL A 43 3.08 -4.35 -6.58
C VAL A 43 2.66 -3.12 -5.80
N VAL A 44 1.38 -2.77 -5.89
CA VAL A 44 0.79 -1.71 -5.08
C VAL A 44 -0.21 -2.30 -4.09
N LEU A 45 -0.11 -1.89 -2.83
CA LEU A 45 -1.08 -2.25 -1.81
C LEU A 45 -1.82 -0.99 -1.39
N VAL A 46 -3.13 -1.00 -1.60
CA VAL A 46 -4.02 0.10 -1.25
C VAL A 46 -4.81 -0.27 -0.02
N VAL A 47 -4.64 0.53 1.03
CA VAL A 47 -5.33 0.39 2.29
C VAL A 47 -6.60 1.23 2.26
N GLY A 48 -7.76 0.58 2.33
CA GLY A 48 -9.04 1.27 2.33
C GLY A 48 -10.04 0.66 1.35
N SER A 49 -11.20 1.30 1.22
CA SER A 49 -12.30 0.84 0.38
C SER A 49 -12.25 1.40 -1.05
N GLN A 50 -11.33 2.33 -1.34
CA GLN A 50 -11.27 3.03 -2.61
C GLN A 50 -9.82 3.17 -3.06
N LEU A 51 -9.60 3.00 -4.36
CA LEU A 51 -8.32 3.29 -4.99
C LEU A 51 -8.07 4.80 -4.94
N PRO A 52 -6.90 5.27 -4.48
CA PRO A 52 -6.55 6.67 -4.61
C PRO A 52 -6.47 7.00 -6.11
N ASN A 53 -6.99 8.18 -6.48
CA ASN A 53 -7.00 8.66 -7.86
C ASN A 53 -5.55 8.98 -8.29
N ASN A 54 -4.81 7.96 -8.67
CA ASN A 54 -3.41 8.05 -9.06
C ASN A 54 -3.22 7.29 -10.38
N ALA A 55 -2.85 8.02 -11.42
CA ALA A 55 -2.62 7.48 -12.76
C ALA A 55 -1.53 6.38 -12.79
N ALA A 56 -0.59 6.41 -11.84
CA ALA A 56 0.46 5.40 -11.73
C ALA A 56 -0.04 4.01 -11.28
N LEU A 57 -1.32 3.90 -10.87
CA LEU A 57 -1.96 2.64 -10.49
C LEU A 57 -2.70 1.97 -11.65
N VAL A 58 -2.89 2.68 -12.77
CA VAL A 58 -3.61 2.18 -13.94
C VAL A 58 -2.75 1.11 -14.62
N GLY A 59 -3.26 -0.13 -14.69
CA GLY A 59 -2.58 -1.27 -15.33
C GLY A 59 -1.58 -2.04 -14.46
N LYS A 60 -1.35 -1.64 -13.21
CA LYS A 60 -0.49 -2.36 -12.24
C LYS A 60 -1.30 -3.35 -11.41
N LYS A 61 -0.68 -4.44 -10.94
CA LYS A 61 -1.33 -5.36 -9.99
C LYS A 61 -1.47 -4.68 -8.63
N TYR A 62 -2.72 -4.53 -8.18
CA TYR A 62 -3.02 -3.96 -6.88
C TYR A 62 -3.83 -4.92 -6.00
N GLY A 63 -3.56 -4.88 -4.70
CA GLY A 63 -4.39 -5.51 -3.66
C GLY A 63 -5.14 -4.45 -2.87
N LEU A 64 -6.42 -4.65 -2.62
CA LEU A 64 -7.24 -3.80 -1.76
C LEU A 64 -7.41 -4.48 -0.40
N LEU A 65 -6.94 -3.85 0.68
CA LEU A 65 -7.16 -4.35 2.04
C LEU A 65 -8.28 -3.55 2.70
N MET A 66 -9.43 -4.20 2.90
CA MET A 66 -10.58 -3.65 3.63
C MET A 66 -10.69 -4.23 5.05
N LYS A 67 -11.06 -3.35 5.99
CA LYS A 67 -11.55 -3.59 7.37
C LYS A 67 -10.70 -4.54 8.25
N ILE A 68 -9.87 -3.95 9.11
CA ILE A 68 -9.68 -4.50 10.47
C ILE A 68 -10.89 -3.98 11.26
N GLN A 69 -11.86 -4.86 11.51
CA GLN A 69 -12.97 -4.59 12.42
C GLN A 69 -12.48 -4.47 13.85
#